data_AF-A0A5E4I9M8-F1
#
_entry.id   AF-A0A5E4I9M8-F1
#
_cell.length_a   1.000
_cell.length_b   1.000
_cell.length_c   1.000
_cell.angle_alpha   90.00
_cell.angle_beta   90.00
_cell.angle_gamma   90.00
#
_symmetry.space_group_name_H-M   'P 1'
#
loop_
_entity.id
_entity.type
_entity.pdbx_description
1 polymer ?
#
loop_
_entity_poly.entity_id
_entity_poly.type
_entity_poly.pdbx_seq_one_letter_code
_entity_poly.pdbx_strand_id
1 'polypeptide(L)'
;MTILITGDDTFCVQSSDTPIVGQKYNLEPADEGTGKQNRLFHPLIMEWYISGCHSYGQCDYEKFRGYIKRDYGAGFESYVYATPEGIKVAHAYIEIPEDYRNPQYAMGRLKSWAAYTKKERKETIDRVISAMIQSGVQTKKFYEIMEGLQNE
;
A
#
# COMPACT_ATOMS: atom_id res chain seq x y z
N MET A 1 13.86 -0.96 -12.19
CA MET A 1 14.91 -1.69 -12.93
C MET A 1 16.18 -0.87 -12.78
N THR A 2 17.30 -1.47 -12.35
CA THR A 2 18.57 -0.75 -12.20
C THR A 2 19.48 -1.14 -13.35
N ILE A 3 19.89 -0.15 -14.14
CA ILE A 3 20.82 -0.34 -15.27
C ILE A 3 22.10 0.40 -14.90
N LEU A 4 23.22 -0.33 -14.89
CA LEU A 4 24.55 0.24 -14.78
C LEU A 4 25.10 0.44 -16.20
N ILE A 5 25.43 1.68 -16.57
CA ILE A 5 26.06 1.96 -17.87
C ILE A 5 27.58 1.92 -17.68
N THR A 6 28.28 1.08 -18.45
CA THR A 6 29.70 0.73 -18.22
C THR A 6 30.66 1.33 -19.26
N GLY A 7 30.24 2.35 -20.01
CA GLY A 7 30.99 2.96 -21.12
C GLY A 7 30.32 2.68 -22.47
N ASP A 8 30.81 3.32 -23.53
CA ASP A 8 30.17 3.44 -24.86
C ASP A 8 29.36 2.19 -25.26
N ASP A 9 28.03 2.34 -25.15
CA ASP A 9 26.98 1.39 -25.51
C ASP A 9 26.93 0.04 -24.77
N THR A 10 27.67 -0.10 -23.67
CA THR A 10 27.57 -1.27 -22.79
C THR A 10 26.78 -0.95 -21.52
N PHE A 11 25.81 -1.80 -21.20
CA PHE A 11 25.05 -1.72 -19.97
C PHE A 11 24.98 -3.08 -19.29
N CYS A 12 25.13 -3.09 -17.97
CA CYS A 12 24.91 -4.24 -17.12
C CYS A 12 23.60 -4.05 -16.37
N VAL A 13 22.72 -5.05 -16.45
CA VAL A 13 21.45 -5.03 -15.76
C VAL A 13 21.65 -5.57 -14.35
N GLN A 14 21.37 -4.74 -13.36
CA GLN A 14 21.30 -5.16 -11.96
C GLN A 14 19.84 -5.38 -11.60
N SER A 15 19.23 -6.39 -12.19
CA SER A 15 17.84 -6.80 -11.94
C SER A 15 17.78 -8.32 -11.86
N SER A 16 16.78 -8.85 -11.15
CA SER A 16 16.51 -10.28 -11.05
C SER A 16 16.08 -10.91 -12.39
N ASP A 17 15.60 -10.09 -13.33
CA ASP A 17 15.19 -10.53 -14.68
C ASP A 17 16.09 -9.95 -15.78
N THR A 18 16.44 -10.78 -16.77
CA THR A 18 17.14 -10.38 -18.00
C THR A 18 16.17 -9.64 -18.93
N PRO A 19 16.50 -8.42 -19.43
CA PRO A 19 15.62 -7.70 -20.34
C PRO A 19 15.53 -8.40 -21.70
N ILE A 20 14.35 -8.28 -22.31
CA ILE A 20 13.99 -8.87 -23.59
C ILE A 20 14.19 -7.81 -24.68
N VAL A 21 14.91 -8.18 -25.73
CA VAL A 21 15.15 -7.31 -26.89
C VAL A 21 13.81 -6.96 -27.55
N GLY A 22 13.58 -5.67 -27.82
CA GLY A 22 12.36 -5.17 -28.46
C GLY A 22 11.21 -4.82 -27.49
N GLN A 23 11.37 -5.09 -26.19
CA GLN A 23 10.40 -4.72 -25.16
C GLN A 23 10.68 -3.30 -24.63
N LYS A 24 9.64 -2.47 -24.48
CA LYS A 24 9.76 -1.18 -23.80
C LYS A 24 9.73 -1.37 -22.28
N TYR A 25 10.73 -0.83 -21.59
CA TYR A 25 10.81 -0.84 -20.13
C TYR A 25 10.70 0.59 -19.60
N ASN A 26 9.83 0.80 -18.62
CA ASN A 26 9.77 2.05 -17.88
C ASN A 26 10.68 1.93 -16.64
N LEU A 27 11.63 2.85 -16.50
CA LEU A 27 12.48 2.93 -15.32
C LEU A 27 11.68 3.61 -14.20
N GLU A 28 11.30 2.83 -13.20
CA GLU A 28 10.68 3.34 -11.97
C GLU A 28 11.78 3.69 -10.95
N PRO A 29 11.65 4.81 -10.20
CA PRO A 29 12.54 5.14 -9.09
C PRO A 29 12.63 3.96 -8.11
N ALA A 30 13.83 3.68 -7.59
CA ALA A 30 14.08 2.49 -6.77
C ALA A 30 13.40 2.53 -5.39
N ASP A 31 13.09 3.73 -4.92
CA ASP A 31 12.45 4.10 -3.66
C ASP A 31 10.92 4.09 -3.74
N GLU A 32 10.36 4.33 -4.92
CA GLU A 32 8.92 4.26 -5.17
C GLU A 32 8.42 2.83 -5.35
N GLY A 33 7.18 2.59 -4.95
CA GLY A 33 6.59 1.28 -5.11
C GLY A 33 6.34 0.92 -6.57
N THR A 34 6.49 -0.35 -6.91
CA THR A 34 6.52 -0.78 -8.31
C THR A 34 5.13 -0.86 -8.93
N GLY A 35 5.04 -0.74 -10.26
CA GLY A 35 3.80 -0.97 -11.00
C GLY A 35 3.19 -2.36 -10.75
N LYS A 36 4.03 -3.37 -10.48
CA LYS A 36 3.60 -4.73 -10.09
C LYS A 36 2.89 -4.72 -8.74
N GLN A 37 3.49 -4.11 -7.71
CA GLN A 37 2.86 -3.98 -6.37
C GLN A 37 1.51 -3.26 -6.46
N ASN A 38 1.41 -2.24 -7.33
CA ASN A 38 0.15 -1.54 -7.53
C ASN A 38 -0.93 -2.42 -8.16
N ARG A 39 -0.57 -3.20 -9.19
CA ARG A 39 -1.48 -4.16 -9.84
C ARG A 39 -1.89 -5.32 -8.94
N LEU A 40 -1.14 -5.59 -7.89
CA LEU A 40 -1.42 -6.66 -6.93
C LEU A 40 -2.33 -6.21 -5.78
N PHE A 41 -2.03 -5.05 -5.19
CA PHE A 41 -2.72 -4.56 -3.99
C PHE A 41 -4.22 -4.32 -4.21
N HIS A 42 -4.59 -3.72 -5.34
CA HIS A 42 -5.98 -3.37 -5.62
C HIS A 42 -6.88 -4.61 -5.81
N PRO A 43 -6.53 -5.62 -6.63
CA PRO A 43 -7.27 -6.87 -6.70
C PRO A 43 -7.33 -7.63 -5.37
N LEU A 44 -6.24 -7.66 -4.58
CA LEU A 44 -6.24 -8.34 -3.28
C LEU A 44 -7.29 -7.75 -2.32
N ILE A 45 -7.33 -6.42 -2.20
CA ILE A 45 -8.31 -5.76 -1.32
C ILE A 45 -9.73 -5.99 -1.82
N MET A 46 -9.94 -5.87 -3.14
CA MET A 46 -11.25 -6.13 -3.74
C MET A 46 -11.72 -7.55 -3.45
N GLU A 47 -10.82 -8.53 -3.59
CA GLU A 47 -11.14 -9.93 -3.32
C GLU A 47 -11.47 -10.16 -1.85
N TRP A 48 -10.71 -9.55 -0.93
CA TRP A 48 -11.02 -9.65 0.50
C TRP A 48 -12.38 -9.04 0.83
N TYR A 49 -12.69 -7.87 0.27
CA TYR A 49 -13.99 -7.22 0.44
C TYR A 49 -15.14 -8.11 -0.06
N ILE A 50 -15.02 -8.65 -1.28
CA ILE A 50 -16.05 -9.50 -1.89
C ILE A 50 -16.22 -10.82 -1.14
N SER A 51 -15.12 -11.40 -0.63
CA SER A 51 -15.17 -12.67 0.11
C SER A 51 -16.01 -12.58 1.39
N GLY A 52 -16.20 -11.38 1.95
CA GLY A 52 -16.87 -11.19 3.24
C GLY A 52 -16.11 -11.76 4.44
N CYS A 53 -14.91 -12.32 4.24
CA CYS A 53 -14.05 -12.87 5.29
C CYS A 53 -13.31 -11.77 6.06
N HIS A 54 -13.95 -10.64 6.35
CA HIS A 54 -13.38 -9.56 7.13
C HIS A 54 -14.28 -9.21 8.31
N SER A 55 -13.67 -8.79 9.42
CA SER A 55 -14.38 -8.42 10.65
C SER A 55 -14.85 -6.96 10.67
N TYR A 56 -14.46 -6.15 9.68
CA TYR A 56 -15.01 -4.81 9.53
C TYR A 56 -16.50 -4.92 9.26
N GLY A 57 -17.32 -4.23 10.04
CA GLY A 57 -18.78 -4.25 9.89
C GLY A 57 -19.24 -3.75 8.52
N GLN A 58 -20.55 -3.62 8.32
CA GLN A 58 -21.12 -3.12 7.07
C GLN A 58 -20.50 -1.76 6.70
N CYS A 59 -19.67 -1.75 5.67
CA CYS A 59 -18.97 -0.58 5.17
C CYS A 59 -18.86 -0.68 3.65
N ASP A 60 -18.79 0.47 2.98
CA ASP A 60 -18.48 0.52 1.56
C ASP A 60 -17.00 0.19 1.30
N TYR A 61 -16.68 -0.10 0.05
CA TYR A 61 -15.34 -0.48 -0.38
C TYR A 61 -14.27 0.60 -0.06
N GLU A 62 -14.60 1.89 -0.16
CA GLU A 62 -13.63 2.95 0.11
C GLU A 62 -13.28 3.05 1.60
N LYS A 63 -14.28 2.89 2.48
CA LYS A 63 -14.06 2.77 3.93
C LYS A 63 -13.28 1.51 4.27
N PHE A 64 -13.63 0.37 3.67
CA PHE A 64 -12.89 -0.88 3.84
C PHE A 64 -11.41 -0.70 3.47
N ARG A 65 -11.14 -0.15 2.29
CA ARG A 65 -9.77 0.17 1.84
C ARG A 65 -9.07 1.13 2.80
N GLY A 66 -9.78 2.11 3.36
CA GLY A 66 -9.30 2.98 4.42
C GLY A 66 -8.85 2.20 5.67
N TYR A 67 -9.67 1.26 6.14
CA TYR A 67 -9.31 0.38 7.26
C TYR A 67 -8.09 -0.48 6.96
N ILE A 68 -8.00 -1.06 5.75
CA ILE A 68 -6.82 -1.84 5.36
C ILE A 68 -5.55 -1.00 5.42
N LYS A 69 -5.58 0.22 4.88
CA LYS A 69 -4.43 1.14 4.94
C LYS A 69 -4.08 1.57 6.36
N ARG A 70 -5.08 1.69 7.25
CA ARG A 70 -4.89 2.04 8.66
C ARG A 70 -4.24 0.90 9.44
N ASP A 71 -4.77 -0.31 9.30
CA ASP A 71 -4.45 -1.44 10.18
C ASP A 71 -3.27 -2.28 9.66
N TYR A 72 -3.16 -2.45 8.34
CA TYR A 72 -2.11 -3.26 7.72
C TYR A 72 -1.08 -2.42 6.94
N GLY A 73 -1.44 -1.21 6.55
CA GLY A 73 -0.57 -0.29 5.80
C GLY A 73 0.38 0.54 6.66
N ALA A 74 0.83 1.65 6.08
CA ALA A 74 1.67 2.64 6.77
C ALA A 74 0.88 3.53 7.76
N GLY A 75 -0.45 3.39 7.81
CA GLY A 75 -1.29 4.13 8.74
C GLY A 75 -1.44 5.61 8.41
N PHE A 76 -1.50 6.44 9.46
CA PHE A 76 -1.66 7.90 9.36
C PHE A 76 -0.33 8.59 9.09
N GLU A 77 -0.29 9.48 8.09
CA GLU A 77 0.88 10.32 7.79
C GLU A 77 0.88 11.62 8.60
N SER A 78 -0.30 12.06 9.01
CA SER A 78 -0.50 13.26 9.80
C SER A 78 -1.89 13.24 10.43
N TYR A 79 -2.13 14.17 11.34
CA TYR A 79 -3.40 14.45 11.96
C TYR A 79 -3.74 15.91 11.73
N VAL A 80 -5.01 16.17 11.45
CA VAL A 80 -5.54 17.52 11.29
C VAL A 80 -6.46 17.77 12.47
N TYR A 81 -6.31 18.92 13.14
CA TYR A 81 -7.15 19.28 14.27
C TYR A 81 -7.65 20.72 14.18
N ALA A 82 -8.89 20.95 14.62
CA ALA A 82 -9.55 22.24 14.60
C ALA A 82 -9.43 22.93 15.97
N THR A 83 -9.01 24.19 15.96
CA THR A 83 -8.92 25.08 17.13
C THR A 83 -9.70 26.36 16.87
N PRO A 84 -9.98 27.20 17.89
CA PRO A 84 -10.57 28.53 17.68
C PRO A 84 -9.78 29.42 16.72
N GLU A 85 -8.48 29.19 16.59
CA GLU A 85 -7.56 29.91 15.70
C GLU A 85 -7.54 29.36 14.27
N GLY A 86 -8.23 28.24 14.01
CA GLY A 86 -8.28 27.57 12.72
C GLY A 86 -7.79 26.12 12.75
N ILE A 87 -7.59 25.57 11.55
CA ILE A 87 -7.16 24.18 11.33
C ILE A 87 -5.64 24.09 11.40
N LYS A 88 -5.13 23.16 12.20
CA LYS A 88 -3.70 22.87 12.40
C LYS A 88 -3.38 21.44 11.99
N VAL A 89 -2.11 21.17 11.70
CA VAL A 89 -1.59 19.84 11.33
C VAL A 89 -0.56 19.39 12.34
N ALA A 90 -0.62 18.13 12.74
CA ALA A 90 0.33 17.43 13.60
C ALA A 90 0.87 16.19 12.86
N HIS A 91 2.13 15.83 13.08
CA HIS A 91 2.72 14.61 12.50
C HIS A 91 2.41 13.38 13.34
N ALA A 92 2.21 13.55 14.65
CA ALA A 92 1.82 12.48 15.56
C ALA A 92 0.59 12.84 16.39
N TYR A 93 -0.20 11.83 16.77
CA TYR A 93 -1.42 12.05 17.57
C TYR A 93 -1.13 12.70 18.93
N ILE A 94 0.05 12.42 19.50
CA ILE A 94 0.50 12.97 20.78
C ILE A 94 0.86 14.46 20.72
N GLU A 95 1.10 15.00 19.53
CA GLU A 95 1.37 16.43 19.34
C GLU A 95 0.09 17.26 19.37
N ILE A 96 -1.08 16.63 19.22
CA ILE A 96 -2.37 17.30 19.35
C ILE A 96 -2.60 17.63 20.83
N PRO A 97 -2.90 18.89 21.18
CA PRO A 97 -3.22 19.26 22.56
C PRO A 97 -4.41 18.44 23.08
N GLU A 98 -4.40 18.12 24.37
CA GLU A 98 -5.34 17.17 24.98
C GLU A 98 -6.81 17.55 24.77
N ASP A 99 -7.14 18.83 24.89
CA ASP A 99 -8.51 19.36 24.67
C ASP A 99 -9.05 19.09 23.26
N TYR A 100 -8.17 19.00 22.26
CA TYR A 100 -8.53 18.75 20.86
C TYR A 100 -8.28 17.30 20.43
N ARG A 101 -7.76 16.46 21.32
CA ARG A 101 -7.41 15.06 21.04
C ARG A 101 -8.64 14.16 21.16
N ASN A 102 -9.65 14.43 20.35
CA ASN A 102 -10.87 13.64 20.28
C ASN A 102 -11.48 13.67 18.88
N PRO A 103 -12.37 12.73 18.53
CA PRO A 103 -12.93 12.63 17.17
C PRO A 103 -13.75 13.84 16.71
N GLN A 104 -14.18 14.71 17.63
CA GLN A 104 -14.93 15.93 17.27
C GLN A 104 -14.00 17.00 16.68
N TYR A 105 -12.75 17.06 17.14
CA TYR A 105 -11.81 18.11 16.74
C TYR A 105 -10.61 17.61 15.97
N ALA A 106 -10.28 16.32 16.02
CA ALA A 106 -9.11 15.74 15.36
C ALA A 106 -9.47 14.59 14.41
N MET A 107 -8.85 14.59 13.24
CA MET A 107 -8.97 13.54 12.23
C MET A 107 -7.59 13.09 11.74
N GLY A 108 -7.36 11.79 11.69
CA GLY A 108 -6.15 11.22 11.09
C GLY A 108 -6.24 11.23 9.56
N ARG A 109 -5.16 11.68 8.91
CA ARG A 109 -4.99 11.62 7.45
C ARG A 109 -4.14 10.40 7.11
N LEU A 110 -4.74 9.42 6.43
CA LEU A 110 -4.05 8.21 6.01
C LEU A 110 -3.02 8.53 4.94
N LYS A 111 -1.82 7.95 5.04
CA LYS A 111 -0.80 8.05 4.01
C LYS A 111 -1.37 7.57 2.67
N SER A 112 -1.23 8.35 1.60
CA SER A 112 -1.71 7.94 0.28
C SER A 112 -0.94 6.73 -0.22
N TRP A 113 -1.62 5.75 -0.85
CA TRP A 113 -0.94 4.57 -1.41
C TRP A 113 0.13 4.93 -2.45
N ALA A 114 -0.12 5.99 -3.23
CA ALA A 114 0.85 6.50 -4.18
C ALA A 114 2.15 6.96 -3.50
N ALA A 115 2.05 7.49 -2.28
CA ALA A 115 3.20 7.95 -1.48
C ALA A 115 3.90 6.83 -0.69
N TYR A 116 3.47 5.57 -0.83
CA TYR A 116 4.16 4.45 -0.17
C TYR A 116 5.46 4.15 -0.91
N THR A 117 6.52 3.98 -0.11
CA THR A 117 7.80 3.45 -0.58
C THR A 117 7.65 1.99 -1.02
N LYS A 118 8.62 1.50 -1.80
CA LYS A 118 8.66 0.09 -2.22
C LYS A 118 8.59 -0.90 -1.05
N LYS A 119 9.28 -0.58 0.05
CA LYS A 119 9.29 -1.39 1.27
C LYS A 119 7.92 -1.40 1.94
N GLU A 120 7.32 -0.23 2.15
CA GLU A 120 5.98 -0.13 2.75
C GLU A 120 4.93 -0.87 1.93
N ARG A 121 4.97 -0.78 0.58
CA ARG A 121 4.04 -1.53 -0.27
C ARG A 121 4.21 -3.04 -0.10
N LYS A 122 5.45 -3.53 -0.10
CA LYS A 122 5.75 -4.95 0.11
C LYS A 122 5.21 -5.42 1.45
N GLU A 123 5.58 -4.75 2.54
CA GLU A 123 5.15 -5.11 3.89
C GLU A 123 3.62 -5.05 4.04
N THR A 124 2.97 -4.06 3.43
CA THR A 124 1.50 -3.95 3.43
C THR A 124 0.87 -5.13 2.71
N ILE A 125 1.36 -5.49 1.52
CA ILE A 125 0.85 -6.63 0.75
C ILE A 125 1.04 -7.93 1.54
N ASP A 126 2.23 -8.16 2.11
CA ASP A 126 2.53 -9.37 2.88
C ASP A 126 1.61 -9.50 4.11
N ARG A 127 1.36 -8.39 4.82
CA ARG A 127 0.41 -8.32 5.94
C ARG A 127 -1.02 -8.60 5.51
N VAL A 128 -1.46 -8.01 4.40
CA VAL A 128 -2.81 -8.22 3.85
C VAL A 128 -3.01 -9.69 3.47
N ILE A 129 -2.07 -10.30 2.75
CA ILE A 129 -2.13 -11.71 2.38
C ILE A 129 -2.19 -12.59 3.63
N SER A 130 -1.33 -12.33 4.61
CA SER A 130 -1.32 -13.07 5.88
C SER A 130 -2.66 -12.99 6.59
N ALA A 131 -3.26 -11.79 6.65
CA ALA A 131 -4.55 -11.57 7.28
C ALA A 131 -5.71 -12.22 6.50
N MET A 132 -5.68 -12.18 5.16
CA MET A 132 -6.65 -12.87 4.32
C MET A 132 -6.62 -14.39 4.55
N ILE A 133 -5.42 -14.98 4.64
CA ILE A 133 -5.25 -16.41 4.94
C ILE A 133 -5.79 -16.74 6.34
N GLN A 134 -5.42 -15.95 7.36
CA GLN A 134 -5.90 -16.15 8.73
C GLN A 134 -7.41 -15.98 8.86
N SER A 135 -8.00 -15.10 8.05
CA SER A 135 -9.44 -14.87 8.02
C SER A 135 -10.20 -15.92 7.19
N GLY A 136 -9.49 -16.85 6.54
CA GLY A 136 -10.09 -17.97 5.80
C GLY A 136 -10.53 -17.64 4.38
N VAL A 137 -9.92 -16.65 3.71
CA VAL A 137 -10.21 -16.38 2.30
C VAL A 137 -9.74 -17.57 1.45
N GLN A 138 -10.67 -18.23 0.77
CA GLN A 138 -10.42 -19.42 -0.07
C GLN A 138 -11.06 -19.30 -1.44
N THR A 139 -11.08 -18.10 -2.02
CA THR A 139 -11.70 -17.89 -3.34
C THR A 139 -10.75 -18.30 -4.45
N LYS A 140 -11.32 -18.73 -5.59
CA LYS A 140 -10.53 -19.06 -6.79
C LYS A 140 -9.63 -17.89 -7.20
N LYS A 141 -10.16 -16.67 -7.13
CA LYS A 141 -9.44 -15.47 -7.55
C LYS A 141 -8.26 -15.15 -6.63
N PHE A 142 -8.41 -15.38 -5.32
CA PHE A 142 -7.30 -15.26 -4.38
C PHE A 142 -6.17 -16.24 -4.75
N TYR A 143 -6.49 -17.51 -5.03
CA TYR A 143 -5.47 -18.48 -5.45
C TYR A 143 -4.78 -18.12 -6.77
N GLU A 144 -5.51 -17.62 -7.77
CA GLU A 144 -4.91 -17.12 -9.03
C GLU A 144 -3.90 -15.98 -8.76
N ILE A 145 -4.23 -15.08 -7.83
CA ILE A 145 -3.33 -13.98 -7.45
C ILE A 145 -2.08 -14.53 -6.75
N MET A 146 -2.23 -15.52 -5.87
CA MET A 146 -1.11 -16.15 -5.16
C MET A 146 -0.22 -16.99 -6.08
N GLU A 147 -0.77 -17.69 -7.06
CA GLU A 147 -0.01 -18.42 -8.07
C GLU A 147 0.80 -17.46 -8.96
N GLY A 148 0.20 -16.34 -9.35
CA GLY A 148 0.90 -15.27 -10.08
C GLY A 148 2.06 -14.64 -9.29
N LEU A 149 2.03 -14.71 -7.95
CA LEU A 149 3.11 -14.26 -7.07
C LEU A 149 4.25 -15.28 -6.96
N GLN A 150 3.98 -16.58 -7.11
CA GLN A 150 4.96 -17.67 -6.95
C GLN A 150 5.72 -18.00 -8.23
N ASN A 151 5.11 -17.74 -9.39
CA ASN A 151 5.68 -17.99 -10.70
C ASN A 151 6.51 -16.80 -11.24
N GLU A 152 6.82 -15.81 -10.38
CA GLU A 152 7.77 -14.71 -10.61
C GLU A 152 8.98 -14.85 -9.69
#